data_AF-A0A1M2ZG45-F1
#
_entry.id   AF-A0A1M2ZG45-F1
#
_cell.length_a   1.000
_cell.length_b   1.000
_cell.length_c   1.000
_cell.angle_alpha   90.00
_cell.angle_beta   90.00
_cell.angle_gamma   90.00
#
_symmetry.space_group_name_H-M   'P 1'
#
loop_
_entity.id
_entity.type
_entity.pdbx_description
1 polymer ?
#
loop_
_entity_poly.entity_id
_entity_poly.type
_entity_poly.pdbx_seq_one_letter_code
_entity_poly.pdbx_strand_id
1 'polypeptide(L)'
;MLLIEAPTGHPVAYDREHLALYAALLQADDAGRDWREAASFLMHLDPAAKDTEACWRSHLERARWIVGEGLAQALVAFNGRIAR
;
A
#
# COMPACT_ATOMS: atom_id res chain seq x y z
N MET A 1 1.96 12.94 -3.92
CA MET A 1 2.04 13.26 -2.48
C MET A 1 2.01 11.94 -1.75
N LEU A 2 3.10 11.57 -1.09
CA LEU A 2 3.19 10.31 -0.36
C LEU A 2 2.20 10.37 0.80
N LEU A 3 1.15 9.55 0.74
CA LEU A 3 0.15 9.47 1.81
C LEU A 3 0.79 8.67 2.94
N ILE A 4 1.27 9.38 3.95
CA ILE A 4 1.98 8.85 5.13
C ILE A 4 1.06 8.22 6.17
N GLU A 5 -0.26 8.25 5.97
CA GLU A 5 -1.25 7.57 6.81
C GLU A 5 -2.17 6.70 5.96
N ALA A 6 -2.54 5.53 6.49
CA ALA A 6 -3.58 4.70 5.91
C ALA A 6 -4.93 5.44 5.93
N PRO A 7 -5.76 5.32 4.87
CA PRO A 7 -6.99 6.10 4.81
C PRO A 7 -7.95 5.58 5.88
N THR A 8 -8.24 6.41 6.87
CA THR A 8 -9.31 6.16 7.84
C THR A 8 -10.65 6.50 7.17
N GLY A 9 -11.15 5.63 6.29
CA GLY A 9 -12.55 5.68 5.85
C GLY A 9 -12.81 5.40 4.39
N HIS A 10 -11.92 5.78 3.45
CA HIS A 10 -12.13 5.51 2.03
C HIS A 10 -10.82 5.35 1.25
N PRO A 11 -10.66 4.25 0.48
CA PRO A 11 -9.57 4.14 -0.48
C PRO A 11 -9.78 5.18 -1.59
N VAL A 12 -8.68 5.82 -1.99
CA VAL A 12 -8.66 6.85 -3.03
C VAL A 12 -8.18 6.25 -4.35
N ALA A 13 -8.19 7.06 -5.43
CA ALA A 13 -7.65 6.63 -6.73
C ALA A 13 -6.20 6.12 -6.64
N TYR A 14 -5.41 6.71 -5.75
CA TYR A 14 -4.04 6.29 -5.45
C TYR A 14 -3.97 4.82 -5.02
N ASP A 15 -4.83 4.37 -4.10
CA ASP A 15 -4.82 2.99 -3.62
C ASP A 15 -5.08 1.98 -4.73
N ARG A 16 -6.01 2.30 -5.64
CA ARG A 16 -6.33 1.46 -6.80
C ARG A 16 -5.11 1.25 -7.69
N GLU A 17 -4.36 2.32 -7.94
CA GLU A 17 -3.17 2.29 -8.80
C GLU A 17 -2.02 1.50 -8.16
N HIS A 18 -2.02 1.34 -6.83
CA HIS A 18 -0.95 0.68 -6.08
C HIS A 18 -1.31 -0.73 -5.58
N LEU A 19 -2.43 -1.33 -6.02
CA LEU A 19 -2.85 -2.67 -5.56
C LEU A 19 -1.80 -3.76 -5.80
N ALA A 20 -1.10 -3.72 -6.95
CA ALA A 20 -0.04 -4.69 -7.24
C ALA A 20 1.15 -4.53 -6.27
N LEU A 21 1.52 -3.28 -5.95
CA LEU A 21 2.55 -3.00 -4.95
C LEU A 21 2.12 -3.48 -3.56
N TYR A 22 0.86 -3.23 -3.17
CA TYR A 22 0.32 -3.69 -1.88
C TYR A 22 0.35 -5.22 -1.75
N ALA A 23 -0.05 -5.96 -2.78
CA ALA A 23 0.05 -7.41 -2.79
C ALA A 23 1.51 -7.90 -2.61
N ALA A 24 2.45 -7.26 -3.31
CA ALA A 24 3.87 -7.61 -3.18
C ALA A 24 4.45 -7.29 -1.80
N LEU A 25 4.05 -6.15 -1.20
CA LEU A 25 4.48 -5.76 0.15
C LEU A 25 3.92 -6.72 1.21
N LEU A 26 2.65 -7.11 1.11
CA LEU A 26 2.05 -8.10 2.01
C LEU A 26 2.78 -9.44 1.93
N GLN A 27 3.06 -9.92 0.72
CA GLN A 27 3.81 -11.18 0.55
C GLN A 27 5.24 -11.08 1.11
N ALA A 28 5.92 -9.95 0.94
CA ALA A 28 7.26 -9.74 1.48
C ALA A 28 7.27 -9.72 3.01
N ASP A 29 6.28 -9.06 3.62
CA ASP A 29 6.09 -8.99 5.07
C ASP A 29 5.73 -10.36 5.67
N ASP A 30 4.81 -11.11 5.05
CA ASP A 30 4.46 -12.49 5.44
C ASP A 30 5.66 -13.44 5.34
N ALA A 31 6.57 -13.20 4.39
CA ALA A 31 7.82 -13.94 4.25
C ALA A 31 8.93 -13.48 5.21
N GLY A 32 8.68 -12.49 6.07
CA GLY A 32 9.65 -11.93 7.00
C GLY A 32 10.83 -11.21 6.34
N ARG A 33 10.65 -10.67 5.13
CA ARG A 33 11.71 -9.97 4.40
C ARG A 33 12.08 -8.66 5.10
N ASP A 34 13.35 -8.29 5.06
CA ASP A 34 13.81 -6.99 5.59
C ASP A 34 13.14 -5.84 4.83
N TRP A 35 12.64 -4.85 5.59
CA TRP A 35 11.94 -3.71 5.01
C TRP A 35 12.79 -2.91 4.03
N ARG A 36 14.12 -2.89 4.19
CA ARG A 36 15.05 -2.20 3.28
C ARG A 36 15.08 -2.87 1.91
N GLU A 37 15.08 -4.21 1.90
CA GLU A 37 15.01 -4.98 0.66
C GLU A 37 13.67 -4.78 -0.03
N ALA A 38 12.56 -4.80 0.73
CA ALA A 38 11.24 -4.53 0.20
C ALA A 38 11.11 -3.09 -0.35
N ALA A 39 11.58 -2.09 0.40
CA ALA A 39 11.55 -0.69 -0.01
C ALA A 39 12.41 -0.44 -1.27
N SER A 40 13.60 -1.04 -1.35
CA SER A 40 14.48 -0.90 -2.52
C SER A 40 13.95 -1.65 -3.74
N PHE A 41 13.56 -2.91 -3.58
CA PHE A 41 13.18 -3.76 -4.70
C PHE A 41 11.76 -3.50 -5.21
N LEU A 42 10.80 -3.31 -4.31
CA LEU A 42 9.38 -3.16 -4.66
C LEU A 42 8.96 -1.70 -4.85
N MET A 43 9.53 -0.78 -4.07
CA MET A 43 9.15 0.64 -4.09
C MET A 43 10.19 1.54 -4.78
N HIS A 44 11.35 0.98 -5.16
CA HIS A 44 12.46 1.71 -5.76
C HIS A 44 12.95 2.89 -4.91
N LEU A 45 12.86 2.76 -3.58
CA LEU A 45 13.32 3.76 -2.63
C LEU A 45 14.75 3.47 -2.17
N ASP A 46 15.51 4.53 -1.89
CA ASP A 46 16.81 4.40 -1.23
C ASP A 46 16.60 4.06 0.26
N PRO A 47 17.01 2.88 0.74
CA PRO A 47 16.83 2.50 2.14
C PRO A 47 17.65 3.35 3.12
N ALA A 48 18.65 4.12 2.64
CA ALA A 48 19.41 5.04 3.47
C ALA A 48 18.74 6.42 3.63
N ALA A 49 17.72 6.74 2.81
CA ALA A 49 17.02 8.01 2.92
C ALA A 49 16.11 8.03 4.17
N LYS A 50 16.10 9.19 4.86
CA LYS A 50 15.45 9.38 6.17
C LYS A 50 13.98 8.94 6.22
N ASP A 51 13.22 9.18 5.15
CA ASP A 51 11.77 8.97 5.16
C ASP A 51 11.35 7.62 4.53
N THR A 52 12.31 6.80 4.07
CA THR A 52 12.01 5.55 3.35
C THR A 52 11.30 4.53 4.23
N GLU A 53 11.75 4.36 5.48
CA GLU A 53 11.11 3.42 6.42
C GLU A 53 9.66 3.82 6.72
N ALA A 54 9.44 5.12 6.96
CA ALA A 54 8.09 5.65 7.20
C ALA A 54 7.19 5.48 5.97
N CYS A 55 7.75 5.70 4.76
CA CYS A 55 7.04 5.48 3.51
C CYS A 55 6.66 4.02 3.32
N TRP A 56 7.60 3.09 3.49
CA TRP A 56 7.36 1.64 3.41
C TRP A 56 6.28 1.21 4.39
N ARG A 57 6.41 1.60 5.66
CA ARG A 57 5.45 1.23 6.71
C ARG A 57 4.05 1.74 6.38
N SER A 58 3.93 2.98 5.92
CA SER A 58 2.64 3.54 5.54
C SER A 58 1.98 2.78 4.39
N HIS A 59 2.74 2.37 3.37
CA HIS A 59 2.19 1.55 2.27
C HIS A 59 1.78 0.17 2.75
N LEU A 60 2.54 -0.45 3.65
CA LEU A 60 2.18 -1.73 4.24
C LEU A 60 0.91 -1.64 5.10
N GLU A 61 0.75 -0.57 5.88
CA GLU A 61 -0.47 -0.30 6.66
C GLU A 61 -1.68 -0.10 5.75
N ARG A 62 -1.51 0.64 4.64
CA ARG A 62 -2.55 0.78 3.60
C ARG A 62 -2.93 -0.55 2.99
N ALA A 63 -1.94 -1.37 2.65
CA ALA A 63 -2.15 -2.70 2.09
C ALA A 63 -2.97 -3.57 3.05
N ARG A 64 -2.58 -3.62 4.33
CA ARG A 64 -3.29 -4.36 5.39
C ARG A 64 -4.72 -3.86 5.57
N TRP A 65 -4.93 -2.55 5.58
CA TRP A 65 -6.27 -1.99 5.71
C TRP A 65 -7.17 -2.38 4.53
N ILE A 66 -6.68 -2.28 3.29
CA ILE A 66 -7.46 -2.61 2.08
C ILE A 66 -7.89 -4.08 2.05
N VAL A 67 -7.02 -5.01 2.46
CA VAL A 67 -7.37 -6.44 2.48
C VAL A 67 -8.16 -6.86 3.73
N GLY A 68 -8.20 -6.00 4.75
CA GLY A 68 -8.96 -6.20 5.98
C GLY A 68 -10.23 -5.35 6.03
N GLU A 69 -10.28 -4.43 7.00
CA GLU A 69 -11.47 -3.62 7.30
C GLU A 69 -11.94 -2.72 6.14
N GLY A 70 -11.01 -2.34 5.26
CA GLY A 70 -11.24 -1.45 4.12
C GLY A 70 -11.75 -2.14 2.85
N LEU A 71 -11.86 -3.47 2.83
CA LEU A 71 -12.15 -4.23 1.61
C LEU A 71 -13.52 -3.87 1.03
N ALA A 72 -14.55 -3.72 1.88
CA ALA A 72 -15.89 -3.37 1.43
C ALA A 72 -15.91 -1.98 0.74
N GLN A 73 -15.22 -1.00 1.31
CA GLN A 73 -15.10 0.34 0.73
C GLN A 73 -14.28 0.32 -0.55
N ALA A 74 -13.23 -0.50 -0.62
CA ALA A 74 -12.41 -0.68 -1.82
C ALA A 74 -13.24 -1.25 -2.98
N LEU A 75 -14.05 -2.28 -2.73
CA LEU A 75 -14.93 -2.86 -3.75
C LEU A 75 -15.95 -1.86 -4.29
N VAL A 76 -16.57 -1.07 -3.41
CA VAL A 76 -17.49 0.01 -3.82
C VAL A 76 -16.76 1.06 -4.68
N ALA A 77 -15.60 1.52 -4.23
CA ALA A 77 -14.81 2.54 -4.91
C ALA A 77 -14.28 2.06 -6.28
N PHE A 78 -13.91 0.79 -6.41
CA PHE A 78 -13.34 0.23 -7.63
C PHE A 78 -14.43 -0.15 -8.66
N ASN A 79 -15.60 -0.60 -8.21
CA ASN A 79 -16.70 -0.98 -9.09
C ASN A 79 -17.42 0.22 -9.73
N GLY A 80 -17.39 1.40 -9.10
CA GLY A 80 -18.04 2.61 -9.61
C GLY A 80 -17.54 3.13 -10.98
N ARG A 81 -16.47 2.55 -11.56
CA ARG A 81 -15.92 2.94 -12.86
C ARG A 81 -15.95 1.85 -13.95
N ILE A 82 -16.42 0.63 -13.67
CA ILE A 82 -16.68 -0.38 -14.71
C ILE A 82 -17.95 -0.01 -15.52
N ALA A 83 -18.81 0.86 -14.97
CA ALA A 83 -20.08 1.27 -15.57
C ALA A 83 -20.01 2.51 -16.50
N ARG A 84 -18.87 2.78 -17.15
CA ARG A 84 -18.79 3.86 -18.15
C ARG A 84 -18.17 3.41 -19.46
#